data_AF-A0ABC8RBN2-F1
#
_entry.id   AF-A0ABC8RBN2-F1
#
_cell.length_a   1.000
_cell.length_b   1.000
_cell.length_c   1.000
_cell.angle_alpha   90.00
_cell.angle_beta   90.00
_cell.angle_gamma   90.00
#
_symmetry.space_group_name_H-M   'P 1'
#
loop_
_entity.id
_entity.type
_entity.pdbx_description
1 polymer ?
#
loop_
_entity_poly.entity_id
_entity_poly.type
_entity_poly.pdbx_seq_one_letter_code
_entity_poly.pdbx_strand_id
1 'polypeptide(L)'
;MNLSSVFTILAMDSKRDQETKIVARNATSHVDIEAQPSVKSARQINCDRSHRNYDVCSFNGPTVFEPTESTFFLMGITDEGQEPILEEKVRPYPRKWDNFTMAQIKEVTLTSGPLSPPCLIHHNAPALVFSAGGYTDNFAYDFNDVFIPLFITVNSIFPSQEFIVAIFNSHDWWMSNYKDLLRSFTQHPIINLDKESVPHCFPSATVGLISHGFMTIDPKLMPSPKNFKQFRALLKSTYSPNGTSISKPPTRPRLVLMSNGGCSGGGGCVILNQAEVVLVAEEVGFKVIVFEPTSSTPLRESYN
;
A
#
# COMPACT_ATOMS: atom_id res chain seq x y z
N MET A 1 23.74 -15.88 -34.66
CA MET A 1 22.99 -16.96 -34.00
C MET A 1 22.08 -16.31 -32.97
N ASN A 2 20.78 -16.55 -33.13
CA ASN A 2 19.67 -15.74 -32.64
C ASN A 2 19.12 -16.33 -31.32
N LEU A 3 18.82 -15.45 -30.36
CA LEU A 3 18.26 -15.75 -29.04
C LEU A 3 16.74 -15.81 -29.13
N SER A 4 16.16 -17.01 -29.18
CA SER A 4 14.73 -17.22 -28.93
C SER A 4 14.46 -18.68 -28.64
N SER A 5 14.31 -19.04 -27.36
CA SER A 5 13.66 -20.26 -26.87
C SER A 5 13.74 -20.28 -25.35
N VAL A 6 12.70 -19.82 -24.65
CA VAL A 6 12.03 -20.49 -23.50
C VAL A 6 10.74 -19.70 -23.20
N PHE A 7 9.72 -19.89 -24.01
CA PHE A 7 8.32 -19.57 -23.66
C PHE A 7 7.47 -20.57 -24.42
N THR A 8 7.17 -21.70 -23.79
CA THR A 8 6.01 -22.58 -24.06
C THR A 8 6.15 -23.75 -23.09
N ILE A 9 5.32 -23.80 -22.06
CA ILE A 9 4.68 -25.00 -21.50
C ILE A 9 3.74 -24.47 -20.42
N LEU A 10 2.45 -24.46 -20.76
CA LEU A 10 1.25 -24.68 -19.95
C LEU A 10 0.06 -24.08 -20.73
N ALA A 11 -0.19 -24.67 -21.90
CA ALA A 11 -1.39 -24.46 -22.68
C ALA A 11 -1.89 -25.82 -23.17
N MET A 12 -2.39 -26.62 -22.22
CA MET A 12 -3.21 -27.80 -22.49
C MET A 12 -4.15 -27.96 -21.29
N ASP A 13 -5.38 -27.46 -21.40
CA ASP A 13 -6.57 -28.33 -21.48
C ASP A 13 -7.85 -27.51 -21.63
N SER A 14 -8.86 -28.14 -22.23
CA SER A 14 -10.27 -27.75 -22.29
C SER A 14 -10.70 -26.75 -23.39
N LYS A 15 -10.70 -27.26 -24.62
CA LYS A 15 -11.83 -27.01 -25.53
C LYS A 15 -13.04 -27.81 -25.04
N ARG A 16 -14.21 -27.16 -24.98
CA ARG A 16 -15.49 -27.84 -25.20
C ARG A 16 -16.43 -26.90 -25.94
N ASP A 17 -16.84 -27.34 -27.12
CA ASP A 17 -17.71 -26.66 -28.06
C ASP A 17 -19.13 -26.43 -27.52
N GLN A 18 -19.78 -25.36 -27.99
CA GLN A 18 -21.15 -25.46 -28.47
C GLN A 18 -21.48 -24.32 -29.44
N GLU A 19 -21.73 -24.68 -30.70
CA GLU A 19 -22.43 -23.87 -31.70
C GLU A 19 -23.88 -23.61 -31.25
N THR A 20 -24.40 -22.41 -31.47
CA THR A 20 -25.84 -22.25 -31.73
C THR A 20 -26.11 -21.12 -32.72
N LYS A 21 -27.01 -21.45 -33.66
CA LYS A 21 -27.38 -20.76 -34.89
C LYS A 21 -27.96 -19.36 -34.67
N ILE A 22 -27.57 -18.43 -35.54
CA ILE A 22 -28.27 -17.16 -35.75
C ILE A 22 -29.54 -17.45 -36.57
N VAL A 23 -30.70 -17.19 -35.98
CA VAL A 23 -31.99 -17.09 -36.69
C VAL A 23 -32.58 -15.72 -36.37
N ALA A 24 -32.68 -14.89 -37.40
CA ALA A 24 -33.37 -13.61 -37.34
C ALA A 24 -34.88 -13.82 -37.22
N ARG A 25 -35.51 -13.13 -36.27
CA ARG A 25 -36.97 -12.88 -36.26
C ARG A 25 -37.25 -11.46 -35.77
N ASN A 26 -37.94 -10.71 -36.62
CA ASN A 26 -38.60 -9.44 -36.31
C ASN A 26 -39.77 -9.68 -35.35
N ALA A 27 -39.95 -8.83 -34.34
CA ALA A 27 -41.24 -8.56 -33.73
C ALA A 27 -41.23 -7.20 -32.97
N THR A 28 -41.98 -6.26 -33.55
CA THR A 28 -42.89 -5.28 -32.92
C THR A 28 -42.64 -4.78 -31.50
N SER A 29 -42.59 -3.45 -31.42
CA SER A 29 -42.68 -2.56 -30.27
C SER A 29 -43.83 -2.91 -29.30
N HIS A 30 -43.47 -3.09 -28.03
CA HIS A 30 -44.35 -2.82 -26.89
C HIS A 30 -43.59 -1.90 -25.92
N VAL A 31 -44.23 -0.78 -25.59
CA VAL A 31 -43.76 0.21 -24.61
C VAL A 31 -44.07 -0.35 -23.24
N ASP A 32 -43.03 -0.79 -22.52
CA ASP A 32 -43.12 -1.03 -21.08
C ASP A 32 -42.60 0.20 -20.34
N ILE A 33 -43.45 0.72 -19.48
CA ILE A 33 -43.21 1.90 -18.64
C ILE A 33 -42.04 1.57 -17.71
N GLU A 34 -40.94 2.30 -17.88
CA GLU A 34 -39.73 2.22 -17.09
C GLU A 34 -40.04 2.62 -15.63
N ALA A 35 -40.15 1.62 -14.75
CA ALA A 35 -40.08 1.85 -13.32
C ALA A 35 -38.65 2.35 -13.01
N GLN A 36 -38.55 3.60 -12.55
CA GLN A 36 -37.29 4.18 -12.07
C GLN A 36 -36.59 3.18 -11.12
N PRO A 37 -35.30 2.88 -11.32
CA PRO A 37 -34.58 2.06 -10.36
C PRO A 37 -34.54 2.84 -9.05
N SER A 38 -35.14 2.26 -8.02
CA SER A 38 -35.01 2.70 -6.65
C SER A 38 -33.52 2.87 -6.35
N VAL A 39 -33.15 4.06 -5.87
CA VAL A 39 -31.82 4.34 -5.34
C VAL A 39 -31.65 3.38 -4.16
N LYS A 40 -31.01 2.24 -4.41
CA LYS A 40 -30.57 1.33 -3.35
C LYS A 40 -29.69 2.17 -2.43
N SER A 41 -30.11 2.29 -1.17
CA SER A 41 -29.29 2.78 -0.06
C SER A 41 -27.85 2.31 -0.28
N ALA A 42 -26.96 3.25 -0.59
CA ALA A 42 -25.57 2.89 -0.83
C ALA A 42 -25.05 2.30 0.48
N ARG A 43 -24.59 1.05 0.46
CA ARG A 43 -23.97 0.43 1.63
C ARG A 43 -22.94 1.40 2.20
N GLN A 44 -23.18 1.75 3.44
CA GLN A 44 -22.53 2.85 4.13
C GLN A 44 -21.07 2.48 4.49
N ILE A 45 -20.77 1.18 4.56
CA ILE A 45 -19.43 0.59 4.46
C ILE A 45 -19.39 -0.26 3.19
N ASN A 46 -18.41 -0.03 2.32
CA ASN A 46 -18.23 -0.78 1.09
C ASN A 46 -16.86 -1.46 1.07
N CYS A 47 -16.84 -2.79 0.93
CA CYS A 47 -15.62 -3.58 0.83
C CYS A 47 -15.47 -4.19 -0.57
N ASP A 48 -14.44 -3.78 -1.30
CA ASP A 48 -14.02 -4.46 -2.51
C ASP A 48 -13.02 -5.57 -2.16
N ARG A 49 -13.47 -6.81 -2.35
CA ARG A 49 -12.70 -8.04 -2.18
C ARG A 49 -12.51 -8.81 -3.49
N SER A 50 -12.84 -8.19 -4.62
CA SER A 50 -12.77 -8.84 -5.94
C SER A 50 -11.33 -9.11 -6.36
N HIS A 51 -10.39 -8.31 -5.87
CA HIS A 51 -8.99 -8.44 -6.23
C HIS A 51 -8.30 -9.60 -5.49
N ARG A 52 -7.35 -10.25 -6.17
CA ARG A 52 -6.59 -11.39 -5.62
C ARG A 52 -5.56 -10.96 -4.57
N ASN A 53 -5.03 -9.74 -4.69
CA ASN A 53 -3.89 -9.31 -3.89
C ASN A 53 -4.26 -8.50 -2.65
N TYR A 54 -5.43 -7.86 -2.61
CA TYR A 54 -5.79 -6.96 -1.52
C TYR A 54 -7.30 -6.92 -1.33
N ASP A 55 -7.71 -6.50 -0.14
CA ASP A 55 -9.05 -6.03 0.18
C ASP A 55 -8.96 -4.54 0.52
N VAL A 56 -9.94 -3.75 0.07
CA VAL A 56 -10.08 -2.34 0.47
C VAL A 56 -11.52 -2.09 0.87
N CYS A 57 -11.71 -1.52 2.05
CA CYS A 57 -13.00 -1.11 2.57
C CYS A 57 -13.06 0.40 2.79
N SER A 58 -14.18 1.05 2.45
CA SER A 58 -14.39 2.49 2.64
C SER A 58 -15.65 2.76 3.44
N PHE A 59 -15.54 3.67 4.41
CA PHE A 59 -16.67 4.24 5.15
C PHE A 59 -17.16 5.49 4.40
N ASN A 60 -18.44 5.51 4.06
CA ASN A 60 -19.09 6.64 3.40
C ASN A 60 -19.73 7.58 4.44
N GLY A 61 -18.97 7.96 5.46
CA GLY A 61 -19.43 8.87 6.50
C GLY A 61 -18.54 8.91 7.74
N PRO A 62 -18.91 9.74 8.74
CA PRO A 62 -18.11 9.94 9.94
C PRO A 62 -17.82 8.63 10.67
N THR A 63 -16.56 8.41 11.00
CA THR A 63 -16.05 7.11 11.50
C THR A 63 -15.35 7.30 12.84
N VAL A 64 -15.60 6.40 13.80
CA VAL A 64 -14.90 6.33 15.09
C VAL A 64 -14.01 5.10 15.11
N PHE A 65 -12.73 5.26 15.37
CA PHE A 65 -11.82 4.18 15.73
C PHE A 65 -11.81 4.00 17.26
N GLU A 66 -12.13 2.79 17.72
CA GLU A 66 -11.99 2.35 19.10
C GLU A 66 -10.75 1.45 19.21
N PRO A 67 -9.76 1.81 20.06
CA PRO A 67 -8.47 1.13 20.08
C PRO A 67 -8.48 -0.24 20.78
N THR A 68 -9.32 -0.46 21.79
CA THR A 68 -9.32 -1.67 22.65
C THR A 68 -9.57 -2.93 21.82
N GLU A 69 -10.64 -2.92 21.03
CA GLU A 69 -11.04 -4.03 20.14
C GLU A 69 -10.62 -3.76 18.69
N SER A 70 -9.90 -2.67 18.44
CA SER A 70 -9.45 -2.25 17.09
C SER A 70 -10.60 -2.21 16.09
N THR A 71 -11.68 -1.55 16.49
CA THR A 71 -12.95 -1.52 15.77
C THR A 71 -13.22 -0.14 15.21
N PHE A 72 -13.63 -0.07 13.95
CA PHE A 72 -14.09 1.15 13.30
C PHE A 72 -15.61 1.14 13.22
N PHE A 73 -16.24 2.17 13.78
CA PHE A 73 -17.69 2.37 13.79
C PHE A 73 -18.07 3.47 12.81
N LEU A 74 -19.07 3.21 11.98
CA LEU A 74 -19.73 4.27 11.23
C LEU A 74 -20.77 4.98 12.11
N MET A 75 -20.67 6.30 12.23
CA MET A 75 -21.63 7.13 12.97
C MET A 75 -22.82 7.57 12.11
N GLY A 76 -23.95 7.84 12.76
CA GLY A 76 -25.09 8.53 12.13
C GLY A 76 -26.16 7.62 11.53
N ILE A 77 -26.20 6.34 11.88
CA ILE A 77 -27.37 5.49 11.63
C ILE A 77 -28.38 5.78 12.73
N THR A 78 -29.14 6.87 12.57
CA THR A 78 -30.32 7.16 13.38
C THR A 78 -31.47 6.27 12.95
N ASP A 79 -32.29 5.81 13.91
CA ASP A 79 -33.30 4.74 13.89
C ASP A 79 -34.40 4.75 12.79
N GLU A 80 -34.29 5.55 11.74
CA GLU A 80 -35.26 5.55 10.63
C GLU A 80 -34.87 4.52 9.56
N GLY A 81 -35.17 3.26 9.89
CA GLY A 81 -34.98 2.11 9.02
C GLY A 81 -33.80 1.27 9.48
N GLN A 82 -34.11 0.16 10.16
CA GLN A 82 -33.18 -0.85 10.63
C GLN A 82 -32.44 -1.50 9.44
N GLU A 83 -31.46 -0.79 8.88
CA GLU A 83 -30.38 -1.43 8.13
C GLU A 83 -29.71 -2.43 9.09
N PRO A 84 -29.53 -3.70 8.69
CA PRO A 84 -28.92 -4.68 9.57
C PRO A 84 -27.53 -4.21 9.97
N ILE A 85 -27.16 -4.41 11.25
CA ILE A 85 -25.80 -4.18 11.73
C ILE A 85 -24.86 -4.98 10.83
N LEU A 86 -24.10 -4.27 10.01
CA LEU A 86 -23.04 -4.85 9.21
C LEU A 86 -21.81 -4.98 10.11
N GLU A 87 -21.21 -6.16 10.11
CA GLU A 87 -19.90 -6.42 10.70
C GLU A 87 -19.03 -7.06 9.63
N GLU A 88 -17.93 -6.39 9.30
CA GLU A 88 -16.94 -6.85 8.34
C GLU A 88 -15.60 -6.97 9.04
N LYS A 89 -14.87 -8.05 8.76
CA LYS A 89 -13.52 -8.26 9.29
C LYS A 89 -12.51 -8.16 8.16
N VAL A 90 -11.47 -7.36 8.35
CA VAL A 90 -10.45 -7.12 7.33
C VAL A 90 -9.07 -7.09 7.95
N ARG A 91 -8.08 -7.54 7.19
CA ARG A 91 -6.67 -7.41 7.52
C ARG A 91 -6.07 -6.46 6.49
N PRO A 92 -5.73 -5.22 6.85
CA PRO A 92 -5.46 -4.17 5.87
C PRO A 92 -4.03 -4.25 5.34
N TYR A 93 -3.73 -5.32 4.60
CA TYR A 93 -2.41 -5.65 4.07
C TYR A 93 -2.50 -6.20 2.64
N PRO A 94 -1.68 -5.73 1.68
CA PRO A 94 -1.85 -6.03 0.25
C PRO A 94 -1.19 -7.36 -0.19
N ARG A 95 -1.38 -8.41 0.63
CA ARG A 95 -1.02 -9.81 0.32
C ARG A 95 -2.12 -10.79 0.71
N LYS A 96 -3.36 -10.48 0.34
CA LYS A 96 -4.55 -11.31 0.64
C LYS A 96 -4.36 -12.81 0.35
N TRP A 97 -3.58 -13.16 -0.68
CA TRP A 97 -3.33 -14.55 -1.09
C TRP A 97 -2.31 -15.31 -0.20
N ASP A 98 -1.55 -14.62 0.65
CA ASP A 98 -0.50 -15.20 1.49
C ASP A 98 -1.01 -15.49 2.90
N ASN A 99 -1.61 -16.66 3.08
CA ASN A 99 -2.24 -17.04 4.36
C ASN A 99 -1.28 -17.00 5.55
N PHE A 100 0.01 -17.31 5.35
CA PHE A 100 0.99 -17.33 6.44
C PHE A 100 1.23 -15.92 6.96
N THR A 101 1.54 -14.99 6.07
CA THR A 101 1.74 -13.58 6.41
C THR A 101 0.47 -12.97 6.97
N MET A 102 -0.66 -13.21 6.30
CA MET A 102 -1.96 -12.67 6.72
C MET A 102 -2.34 -13.16 8.11
N ALA A 103 -1.92 -14.34 8.58
CA ALA A 103 -2.19 -14.80 9.95
C ALA A 103 -1.54 -13.94 11.05
N GLN A 104 -0.49 -13.18 10.71
CA GLN A 104 0.21 -12.28 11.62
C GLN A 104 -0.28 -10.84 11.53
N ILE A 105 -1.04 -10.50 10.49
CA ILE A 105 -1.63 -9.17 10.32
C ILE A 105 -2.82 -9.01 11.26
N LYS A 106 -2.82 -7.89 12.00
CA LYS A 106 -3.94 -7.54 12.89
C LYS A 106 -5.25 -7.46 12.10
N GLU A 107 -6.23 -8.25 12.51
CA GLU A 107 -7.60 -8.19 12.00
C GLU A 107 -8.33 -7.03 12.68
N VAL A 108 -9.02 -6.24 11.88
CA VAL A 108 -9.80 -5.08 12.35
C VAL A 108 -11.26 -5.30 12.00
N THR A 109 -12.13 -4.87 12.92
CA THR A 109 -13.58 -4.97 12.76
C THR A 109 -14.12 -3.66 12.23
N LEU A 110 -14.93 -3.71 11.18
CA LEU A 110 -15.65 -2.57 10.63
C LEU A 110 -17.12 -2.79 10.89
N THR A 111 -17.77 -1.87 11.58
CA THR A 111 -19.17 -2.05 11.95
C THR A 111 -20.01 -0.80 11.77
N SER A 112 -21.27 -1.03 11.43
CA SER A 112 -22.31 -0.01 11.38
C SER A 112 -23.27 -0.24 12.55
N GLY A 113 -23.27 0.63 13.55
CA GLY A 113 -24.11 0.44 14.73
C GLY A 113 -24.50 1.75 15.41
N PRO A 114 -25.66 1.79 16.10
CA PRO A 114 -26.14 3.02 16.77
C PRO A 114 -25.28 3.41 17.98
N LEU A 115 -24.54 2.45 18.55
CA LEU A 115 -23.70 2.61 19.74
C LEU A 115 -22.23 2.64 19.33
N SER A 116 -21.77 3.78 18.85
CA SER A 116 -20.33 4.05 18.73
C SER A 116 -19.80 4.64 20.06
N PRO A 117 -18.55 4.34 20.45
CA PRO A 117 -17.92 4.97 21.61
C PRO A 117 -17.90 6.50 21.48
N PRO A 118 -17.97 7.24 22.60
CA PRO A 118 -17.89 8.69 22.55
C PRO A 118 -16.54 9.13 21.97
N CYS A 119 -16.59 10.13 21.09
CA CYS A 119 -15.40 10.69 20.49
C CYS A 119 -14.54 11.43 21.51
N LEU A 120 -13.23 11.12 21.56
CA LEU A 120 -12.29 11.86 22.41
C LEU A 120 -11.29 12.69 21.59
N ILE A 121 -10.83 12.19 20.44
CA ILE A 121 -9.93 12.93 19.54
C ILE A 121 -10.62 13.15 18.20
N HIS A 122 -10.76 14.41 17.79
CA HIS A 122 -11.41 14.77 16.53
C HIS A 122 -10.37 15.14 15.47
N HIS A 123 -10.47 14.48 14.32
CA HIS A 123 -9.66 14.76 13.13
C HIS A 123 -10.51 15.43 12.05
N ASN A 124 -9.88 16.26 11.22
CA ASN A 124 -10.55 17.02 10.15
C ASN A 124 -10.33 16.43 8.74
N ALA A 125 -9.59 15.34 8.63
CA ALA A 125 -9.27 14.66 7.38
C ALA A 125 -9.57 13.14 7.49
N PRO A 126 -9.90 12.48 6.38
CA PRO A 126 -10.22 11.05 6.37
C PRO A 126 -9.01 10.20 6.74
N ALA A 127 -9.22 9.06 7.40
CA ALA A 127 -8.15 8.11 7.69
C ALA A 127 -7.86 7.19 6.49
N LEU A 128 -6.59 6.99 6.17
CA LEU A 128 -6.11 5.86 5.37
C LEU A 128 -5.41 4.88 6.31
N VAL A 129 -6.03 3.72 6.51
CA VAL A 129 -5.66 2.72 7.50
C VAL A 129 -4.98 1.53 6.82
N PHE A 130 -3.78 1.17 7.26
CA PHE A 130 -3.07 -0.03 6.78
C PHE A 130 -2.19 -0.66 7.85
N SER A 131 -1.70 -1.87 7.61
CA SER A 131 -0.73 -2.54 8.48
C SER A 131 0.68 -2.45 7.90
N ALA A 132 1.66 -2.16 8.76
CA ALA A 132 3.09 -2.25 8.51
C ALA A 132 3.71 -3.42 9.30
N GLY A 133 3.02 -4.57 9.32
CA GLY A 133 3.49 -5.85 9.85
C GLY A 133 3.81 -6.87 8.75
N GLY A 134 3.84 -8.16 9.08
CA GLY A 134 4.12 -9.21 8.11
C GLY A 134 5.62 -9.32 7.80
N TYR A 135 6.04 -9.04 6.57
CA TYR A 135 7.46 -9.07 6.17
C TYR A 135 8.18 -7.73 6.33
N THR A 136 7.49 -6.70 6.82
CA THR A 136 8.04 -5.37 7.10
C THR A 136 9.04 -5.47 8.25
N ASP A 137 10.31 -5.35 7.90
CA ASP A 137 11.55 -5.68 8.65
C ASP A 137 12.71 -5.79 7.64
N ASN A 138 12.37 -5.88 6.35
CA ASN A 138 13.27 -5.83 5.21
C ASN A 138 12.80 -4.80 4.19
N PHE A 139 13.73 -3.94 3.79
CA PHE A 139 13.55 -2.85 2.83
C PHE A 139 12.77 -3.24 1.56
N ALA A 140 13.04 -4.42 0.98
CA ALA A 140 12.35 -4.88 -0.22
C ALA A 140 10.86 -5.09 0.02
N TYR A 141 10.49 -5.64 1.18
CA TYR A 141 9.11 -5.87 1.58
C TYR A 141 8.44 -4.57 2.03
N ASP A 142 9.14 -3.69 2.74
CA ASP A 142 8.61 -2.36 3.10
C ASP A 142 8.16 -1.58 1.86
N PHE A 143 8.94 -1.65 0.78
CA PHE A 143 8.57 -1.01 -0.47
C PHE A 143 7.46 -1.74 -1.21
N ASN A 144 7.54 -3.07 -1.30
CA ASN A 144 6.58 -3.88 -2.05
C ASN A 144 5.19 -3.91 -1.40
N ASP A 145 5.15 -4.00 -0.07
CA ASP A 145 3.92 -4.25 0.69
C ASP A 145 3.35 -2.98 1.33
N VAL A 146 4.15 -1.91 1.49
CA VAL A 146 3.68 -0.64 2.06
C VAL A 146 3.80 0.52 1.08
N PHE A 147 5.01 0.94 0.69
CA PHE A 147 5.17 2.24 0.02
C PHE A 147 4.68 2.29 -1.43
N ILE A 148 4.87 1.22 -2.21
CA ILE A 148 4.32 1.14 -3.56
C ILE A 148 2.78 1.08 -3.51
N PRO A 149 2.16 0.19 -2.71
CA PRO A 149 0.71 0.18 -2.53
C PRO A 149 0.14 1.49 -1.97
N LEU A 150 0.83 2.14 -1.03
CA LEU A 150 0.44 3.46 -0.50
C LEU A 150 0.47 4.52 -1.61
N PHE A 151 1.53 4.56 -2.41
CA PHE A 151 1.62 5.47 -3.56
C PHE A 151 0.49 5.23 -4.57
N ILE A 152 0.18 3.98 -4.88
CA ILE A 152 -0.95 3.62 -5.76
C ILE A 152 -2.27 4.09 -5.14
N THR A 153 -2.51 3.78 -3.86
CA THR A 153 -3.76 4.09 -3.15
C THR A 153 -4.01 5.58 -3.11
N VAL A 154 -3.03 6.38 -2.69
CA VAL A 154 -3.15 7.85 -2.61
C VAL A 154 -3.46 8.46 -3.96
N ASN A 155 -2.78 8.01 -5.03
CA ASN A 155 -3.01 8.53 -6.38
C ASN A 155 -4.30 7.99 -7.03
N SER A 156 -4.94 6.97 -6.44
CA SER A 156 -6.21 6.41 -6.92
C SER A 156 -7.43 7.02 -6.25
N ILE A 157 -7.38 7.21 -4.93
CA ILE A 157 -8.56 7.56 -4.13
C ILE A 157 -8.41 8.84 -3.30
N PHE A 158 -7.22 9.45 -3.25
CA PHE A 158 -6.98 10.72 -2.53
C PHE A 158 -6.36 11.79 -3.45
N PRO A 159 -7.07 12.27 -4.49
CA PRO A 159 -6.53 13.22 -5.45
C PRO A 159 -6.14 14.58 -4.82
N SER A 160 -6.78 14.97 -3.72
CA SER A 160 -6.46 16.18 -2.95
C SER A 160 -5.27 16.02 -1.99
N GLN A 161 -4.78 14.79 -1.78
CA GLN A 161 -3.76 14.44 -0.75
C GLN A 161 -4.16 14.82 0.69
N GLU A 162 -5.46 15.03 0.93
CA GLU A 162 -6.01 15.33 2.24
C GLU A 162 -6.45 14.03 2.93
N PHE A 163 -5.55 13.42 3.69
CA PHE A 163 -5.83 12.22 4.49
C PHE A 163 -4.84 12.07 5.65
N ILE A 164 -5.25 11.41 6.71
CA ILE A 164 -4.40 11.00 7.83
C ILE A 164 -3.90 9.59 7.58
N VAL A 165 -2.61 9.37 7.76
CA VAL A 165 -2.04 8.03 7.75
C VAL A 165 -2.22 7.40 9.13
N ALA A 166 -2.88 6.25 9.20
CA ALA A 166 -3.12 5.52 10.43
C ALA A 166 -2.65 4.06 10.29
N ILE A 167 -1.71 3.63 11.12
CA ILE A 167 -0.93 2.41 10.86
C ILE A 167 -1.04 1.43 12.03
N PHE A 168 -1.34 0.18 11.71
CA PHE A 168 -1.22 -0.98 12.61
C PHE A 168 0.11 -1.71 12.42
N ASN A 169 0.52 -2.48 13.43
CA ASN A 169 1.74 -3.25 13.52
C ASN A 169 3.01 -2.42 13.23
N SER A 170 2.99 -1.12 13.50
CA SER A 170 4.11 -0.23 13.20
C SER A 170 5.06 -0.08 14.38
N HIS A 171 6.16 -0.82 14.37
CA HIS A 171 7.19 -0.75 15.39
C HIS A 171 7.92 0.62 15.38
N ASP A 172 8.44 1.05 16.53
CA ASP A 172 9.07 2.37 16.69
C ASP A 172 10.26 2.60 15.74
N TRP A 173 11.07 1.56 15.53
CA TRP A 173 12.20 1.63 14.61
C TRP A 173 11.73 1.84 13.16
N TRP A 174 10.66 1.16 12.73
CA TRP A 174 10.09 1.30 11.39
C TRP A 174 9.52 2.70 11.20
N MET A 175 8.76 3.17 12.18
CA MET A 175 8.21 4.53 12.18
C MET A 175 9.31 5.58 12.10
N SER A 176 10.40 5.42 12.84
CA SER A 176 11.56 6.32 12.78
C SER A 176 12.22 6.31 11.41
N ASN A 177 12.41 5.12 10.81
CA ASN A 177 13.08 4.96 9.52
C ASN A 177 12.30 5.57 8.36
N TYR A 178 10.96 5.50 8.40
CA TYR A 178 10.11 5.89 7.28
C TYR A 178 9.31 7.17 7.50
N LYS A 179 9.45 7.84 8.65
CA LYS A 179 8.74 9.07 8.99
C LYS A 179 8.80 10.14 7.90
N ASP A 180 9.98 10.36 7.32
CA ASP A 180 10.18 11.35 6.26
C ASP A 180 9.39 11.00 4.99
N LEU A 181 9.39 9.73 4.58
CA LEU A 181 8.63 9.24 3.43
C LEU A 181 7.13 9.29 3.68
N LEU A 182 6.65 8.87 4.85
CA LEU A 182 5.23 8.96 5.20
C LEU A 182 4.74 10.42 5.17
N ARG A 183 5.55 11.37 5.66
CA ARG A 183 5.24 12.82 5.59
C ARG A 183 5.27 13.40 4.18
N SER A 184 5.88 12.71 3.22
CA SER A 184 5.82 13.14 1.82
C SER A 184 4.50 12.80 1.13
N PHE A 185 3.68 11.93 1.74
CA PHE A 185 2.35 11.56 1.26
C PHE A 185 1.23 12.42 1.83
N THR A 186 1.42 12.97 3.03
CA THR A 186 0.39 13.75 3.74
C THR A 186 1.00 14.87 4.59
N GLN A 187 0.27 15.98 4.68
CA GLN A 187 0.58 17.08 5.60
C GLN A 187 -0.02 16.86 7.02
N HIS A 188 -0.88 15.85 7.16
CA HIS A 188 -1.56 15.52 8.41
C HIS A 188 -0.69 14.67 9.35
N PRO A 189 -1.06 14.52 10.62
CA PRO A 189 -0.39 13.61 11.54
C PRO A 189 -0.35 12.17 11.01
N ILE A 190 0.69 11.44 11.43
CA ILE A 190 0.79 9.99 11.24
C ILE A 190 0.49 9.35 12.58
N ILE A 191 -0.50 8.46 12.61
CA ILE A 191 -1.04 7.84 13.82
C ILE A 191 -0.57 6.37 13.87
N ASN A 192 -0.01 5.96 15.00
CA ASN A 192 0.27 4.56 15.28
C ASN A 192 -0.88 4.00 16.11
N LEU A 193 -1.79 3.27 15.46
CA LEU A 193 -3.04 2.83 16.06
C LEU A 193 -2.84 1.82 17.21
N ASP A 194 -1.70 1.12 17.26
CA ASP A 194 -1.40 0.21 18.38
C ASP A 194 -1.00 0.93 19.67
N LYS A 195 -0.73 2.23 19.59
CA LYS A 195 -0.35 3.06 20.73
C LYS A 195 -1.48 3.97 21.23
N GLU A 196 -2.61 3.96 20.54
CA GLU A 196 -3.78 4.75 20.94
C GLU A 196 -4.55 4.04 22.06
N SER A 197 -5.13 4.83 22.96
CA SER A 197 -5.87 4.34 24.13
C SER A 197 -7.24 5.00 24.30
N VAL A 198 -7.56 5.95 23.42
CA VAL A 198 -8.82 6.68 23.41
C VAL A 198 -9.43 6.63 22.01
N PRO A 199 -10.76 6.81 21.84
CA PRO A 199 -11.36 6.80 20.51
C PRO A 199 -11.01 8.03 19.64
N HIS A 200 -10.74 7.79 18.35
CA HIS A 200 -10.43 8.81 17.33
C HIS A 200 -11.57 8.92 16.32
N CYS A 201 -11.96 10.13 15.94
CA CYS A 201 -13.01 10.36 14.97
C CYS A 201 -12.50 11.02 13.71
N PHE A 202 -12.92 10.48 12.58
CA PHE A 202 -12.55 10.95 11.25
C PHE A 202 -13.82 11.28 10.46
N PRO A 203 -13.76 12.21 9.49
CA PRO A 203 -14.88 12.46 8.57
C PRO A 203 -15.25 11.23 7.74
N SER A 204 -14.28 10.36 7.46
CA SER A 204 -14.45 9.02 6.88
C SER A 204 -13.15 8.21 7.05
N ALA A 205 -13.17 6.93 6.68
CA ALA A 205 -12.00 6.07 6.71
C ALA A 205 -11.95 5.13 5.49
N THR A 206 -10.74 4.86 5.01
CA THR A 206 -10.45 3.78 4.06
C THR A 206 -9.47 2.81 4.71
N VAL A 207 -9.77 1.52 4.64
CA VAL A 207 -9.02 0.44 5.31
C VAL A 207 -8.48 -0.51 4.25
N GLY A 208 -7.15 -0.60 4.14
CA GLY A 208 -6.44 -1.40 3.15
C GLY A 208 -5.66 -0.56 2.13
N LEU A 209 -4.79 -1.22 1.37
CA LEU A 209 -4.00 -0.62 0.29
C LEU A 209 -4.23 -1.34 -1.04
N ILE A 210 -4.30 -0.57 -2.13
CA ILE A 210 -4.39 -1.05 -3.50
C ILE A 210 -3.00 -1.47 -3.97
N SER A 211 -2.88 -2.68 -4.54
CA SER A 211 -1.63 -3.21 -5.10
C SER A 211 -1.82 -3.73 -6.52
N HIS A 212 -0.96 -3.30 -7.43
CA HIS A 212 -0.89 -3.80 -8.81
C HIS A 212 -0.04 -5.07 -8.95
N GLY A 213 0.34 -5.70 -7.84
CA GLY A 213 1.21 -6.88 -7.82
C GLY A 213 2.64 -6.57 -7.40
N PHE A 214 3.50 -7.58 -7.47
CA PHE A 214 4.88 -7.50 -6.99
C PHE A 214 5.67 -6.42 -7.73
N MET A 215 6.19 -5.44 -6.98
CA MET A 215 7.04 -4.34 -7.44
C MET A 215 6.49 -3.69 -8.72
N THR A 216 5.18 -3.45 -8.77
CA THR A 216 4.48 -2.99 -9.98
C THR A 216 3.68 -1.72 -9.71
N ILE A 217 3.79 -0.74 -10.61
CA ILE A 217 2.91 0.42 -10.70
C ILE A 217 2.40 0.47 -12.14
N ASP A 218 1.20 -0.06 -12.38
CA ASP A 218 0.55 -0.01 -13.70
C ASP A 218 -0.23 1.33 -13.86
N PRO A 219 0.19 2.22 -14.77
CA PRO A 219 -0.50 3.49 -14.98
C PRO A 219 -1.93 3.34 -15.51
N LYS A 220 -2.28 2.20 -16.11
CA LYS A 220 -3.60 1.95 -16.69
C LYS A 220 -4.67 1.62 -15.65
N LEU A 221 -4.24 1.27 -14.43
CA LEU A 221 -5.12 0.87 -13.34
C LEU A 221 -5.44 2.03 -12.37
N MET A 222 -5.02 3.25 -12.68
CA MET A 222 -5.24 4.44 -11.85
C MET A 222 -5.98 5.53 -12.62
N PRO A 223 -6.90 6.28 -11.96
CA PRO A 223 -7.55 7.44 -12.56
C PRO A 223 -6.57 8.52 -13.00
N SER A 224 -5.51 8.75 -12.22
CA SER A 224 -4.38 9.61 -12.59
C SER A 224 -3.16 8.73 -12.86
N PRO A 225 -2.75 8.55 -14.13
CA PRO A 225 -1.64 7.65 -14.46
C PRO A 225 -0.32 8.06 -13.79
N LYS A 226 0.23 7.16 -12.98
CA LYS A 226 1.57 7.27 -12.38
C LYS A 226 2.39 6.02 -12.69
N ASN A 227 3.70 6.13 -12.62
CA ASN A 227 4.64 5.03 -12.78
C ASN A 227 5.84 5.19 -11.83
N PHE A 228 6.80 4.26 -11.94
CA PHE A 228 8.01 4.28 -11.12
C PHE A 228 8.86 5.54 -11.26
N LYS A 229 8.79 6.29 -12.36
CA LYS A 229 9.50 7.57 -12.48
C LYS A 229 8.94 8.59 -11.48
N GLN A 230 7.61 8.68 -11.33
CA GLN A 230 6.99 9.56 -10.34
C GLN A 230 7.23 9.06 -8.91
N PHE A 231 7.16 7.75 -8.67
CA PHE A 231 7.51 7.19 -7.36
C PHE A 231 8.98 7.50 -6.99
N ARG A 232 9.92 7.35 -7.92
CA ARG A 232 11.32 7.74 -7.72
C ARG A 232 11.48 9.24 -7.50
N ALA A 233 10.70 10.07 -8.18
CA ALA A 233 10.71 11.52 -7.98
C ALA A 233 10.28 11.88 -6.55
N LEU A 234 9.26 11.19 -6.00
CA LEU A 234 8.84 11.33 -4.60
C LEU A 234 9.99 10.99 -3.64
N LEU A 235 10.62 9.82 -3.82
CA LEU A 235 11.77 9.42 -2.98
C LEU A 235 12.90 10.45 -3.05
N LYS A 236 13.19 10.96 -4.25
CA LYS A 236 14.23 11.97 -4.46
C LYS A 236 13.89 13.29 -3.76
N SER A 237 12.65 13.77 -3.88
CA SER A 237 12.24 15.00 -3.18
C SER A 237 12.29 14.84 -1.67
N THR A 238 12.04 13.64 -1.15
CA THR A 238 12.04 13.37 0.29
C THR A 238 13.45 13.28 0.87
N TYR A 239 14.34 12.53 0.21
CA TYR A 239 15.66 12.19 0.76
C TYR A 239 16.83 13.00 0.19
N SER A 240 16.61 13.73 -0.90
CA SER A 240 17.58 14.64 -1.51
C SER A 240 16.95 16.01 -1.85
N PRO A 241 16.25 16.69 -0.92
CA PRO A 241 15.47 17.91 -1.18
C PRO A 241 16.34 19.09 -1.65
N ASN A 242 17.57 19.18 -1.11
CA ASN A 242 18.47 20.29 -1.40
C ASN A 242 19.16 20.18 -2.73
N GLY A 243 18.83 19.18 -3.55
CA GLY A 243 19.40 18.95 -4.87
C GLY A 243 20.89 19.24 -4.87
N THR A 244 21.73 18.23 -4.68
CA THR A 244 22.96 18.30 -5.47
C THR A 244 22.49 18.51 -6.89
N SER A 245 22.60 19.76 -7.34
CA SER A 245 22.55 20.11 -8.74
C SER A 245 23.33 19.01 -9.43
N ILE A 246 22.87 18.55 -10.59
CA ILE A 246 23.73 17.74 -11.45
C ILE A 246 24.82 18.70 -11.93
N SER A 247 25.68 19.12 -11.00
CA SER A 247 26.75 20.09 -11.15
C SER A 247 27.87 19.29 -11.75
N LYS A 248 27.76 19.11 -13.06
CA LYS A 248 28.56 18.22 -13.90
C LYS A 248 28.39 16.75 -13.51
N PRO A 249 28.36 15.83 -14.51
CA PRO A 249 28.55 14.42 -14.18
C PRO A 249 29.85 14.30 -13.38
N PRO A 250 29.86 13.52 -12.28
CA PRO A 250 31.08 13.30 -11.53
C PRO A 250 32.14 12.79 -12.49
N THR A 251 33.37 13.27 -12.35
CA THR A 251 34.51 12.88 -13.22
C THR A 251 34.79 11.37 -13.16
N ARG A 252 34.28 10.69 -12.12
CA ARG A 252 34.35 9.24 -11.92
C ARG A 252 32.96 8.68 -11.55
N PRO A 253 32.53 7.53 -12.12
CA PRO A 253 31.31 6.85 -11.69
C PRO A 253 31.40 6.42 -10.22
N ARG A 254 30.28 6.48 -9.48
CA ARG A 254 30.19 6.02 -8.08
C ARG A 254 29.95 4.51 -8.03
N LEU A 255 30.72 3.78 -7.23
CA LEU A 255 30.47 2.38 -6.86
C LEU A 255 30.19 2.33 -5.36
N VAL A 256 29.02 1.81 -4.96
CA VAL A 256 28.70 1.58 -3.55
C VAL A 256 28.88 0.10 -3.26
N LEU A 257 29.82 -0.22 -2.37
CA LEU A 257 30.03 -1.57 -1.85
C LEU A 257 29.21 -1.69 -0.56
N MET A 258 28.12 -2.46 -0.62
CA MET A 258 27.37 -2.81 0.58
C MET A 258 28.13 -3.90 1.33
N SER A 259 28.67 -3.56 2.50
CA SER A 259 29.32 -4.51 3.38
C SER A 259 28.43 -4.74 4.59
N ASN A 260 27.66 -5.82 4.55
CA ASN A 260 26.78 -6.18 5.64
C ASN A 260 27.56 -7.09 6.59
N GLY A 261 27.98 -6.57 7.73
CA GLY A 261 28.69 -7.33 8.78
C GLY A 261 27.87 -8.47 9.42
N GLY A 262 26.60 -8.64 9.03
CA GLY A 262 25.77 -9.75 9.43
C GLY A 262 24.40 -9.70 8.77
N CYS A 263 24.04 -10.75 8.02
CA CYS A 263 22.64 -11.04 7.77
C CYS A 263 22.06 -11.72 9.02
N SER A 264 20.84 -11.37 9.39
CA SER A 264 20.05 -12.04 10.44
C SER A 264 20.05 -13.55 10.18
N GLY A 265 20.64 -14.34 11.09
CA GLY A 265 20.68 -15.81 10.99
C GLY A 265 22.05 -16.49 11.00
N GLY A 266 23.15 -15.79 11.34
CA GLY A 266 24.40 -16.47 11.73
C GLY A 266 25.38 -16.84 10.60
N GLY A 267 25.35 -16.14 9.46
CA GLY A 267 26.38 -16.25 8.43
C GLY A 267 26.18 -15.21 7.33
N GLY A 268 26.89 -14.09 7.39
CA GLY A 268 26.83 -13.05 6.37
C GLY A 268 27.69 -13.36 5.13
N CYS A 269 27.30 -12.82 3.97
CA CYS A 269 28.18 -12.72 2.81
C CYS A 269 29.14 -11.55 3.02
N VAL A 270 30.38 -11.83 3.40
CA VAL A 270 31.42 -10.81 3.62
C VAL A 270 32.40 -10.82 2.44
N ILE A 271 32.79 -9.64 1.96
CA ILE A 271 33.90 -9.51 1.00
C ILE A 271 35.21 -9.62 1.79
N LEU A 272 35.81 -10.82 1.79
CA LEU A 272 37.01 -11.12 2.57
C LEU A 272 38.21 -10.23 2.21
N ASN A 273 38.29 -9.78 0.97
CA ASN A 273 39.33 -8.88 0.46
C ASN A 273 38.78 -7.50 0.07
N GLN A 274 37.85 -6.95 0.87
CA GLN A 274 37.20 -5.65 0.60
C GLN A 274 38.19 -4.54 0.28
N ALA A 275 39.31 -4.45 1.01
CA ALA A 275 40.34 -3.45 0.75
C ALA A 275 40.94 -3.57 -0.67
N GLU A 276 41.20 -4.79 -1.14
CA GLU A 276 41.70 -5.02 -2.50
C GLU A 276 40.65 -4.66 -3.55
N VAL A 277 39.39 -5.01 -3.33
CA VAL A 277 38.28 -4.65 -4.22
C VAL A 277 38.12 -3.14 -4.34
N VAL A 278 38.23 -2.41 -3.22
CA VAL A 278 38.22 -0.94 -3.20
C VAL A 278 39.36 -0.39 -4.04
N LEU A 279 40.59 -0.85 -3.81
CA LEU A 279 41.78 -0.38 -4.54
C LEU A 279 41.64 -0.60 -6.05
N VAL A 280 41.29 -1.81 -6.48
CA VAL A 280 41.12 -2.13 -7.90
C VAL A 280 40.01 -1.30 -8.54
N ALA A 281 38.88 -1.11 -7.84
CA ALA A 281 37.79 -0.29 -8.37
C ALA A 281 38.18 1.20 -8.50
N GLU A 282 38.96 1.74 -7.56
CA GLU A 282 39.48 3.10 -7.66
C GLU A 282 40.49 3.28 -8.79
N GLU A 283 41.35 2.27 -9.04
CA GLU A 283 42.29 2.22 -10.17
C GLU A 283 41.57 2.17 -11.53
N VAL A 284 40.49 1.38 -11.63
CA VAL A 284 39.62 1.31 -12.82
C VAL A 284 38.87 2.64 -13.06
N GLY A 285 38.88 3.54 -12.07
CA GLY A 285 38.37 4.90 -12.19
C GLY A 285 37.02 5.12 -11.53
N PHE A 286 36.57 4.23 -10.63
CA PHE A 286 35.41 4.50 -9.78
C PHE A 286 35.76 5.42 -8.62
N LYS A 287 34.75 6.10 -8.08
CA LYS A 287 34.73 6.62 -6.72
C LYS A 287 34.00 5.59 -5.86
N VAL A 288 34.73 4.87 -5.02
CA VAL A 288 34.18 3.80 -4.19
C VAL A 288 33.65 4.36 -2.88
N ILE A 289 32.49 3.87 -2.44
CA ILE A 289 31.90 4.16 -1.13
C ILE A 289 31.59 2.81 -0.49
N VAL A 290 32.20 2.54 0.64
CA VAL A 290 31.80 1.40 1.48
C VAL A 290 30.63 1.84 2.34
N PHE A 291 29.52 1.12 2.25
CA PHE A 291 28.32 1.39 3.02
C PHE A 291 27.97 0.17 3.86
N GLU A 292 27.91 0.35 5.18
CA GLU A 292 27.68 -0.72 6.15
C GLU A 292 26.39 -0.44 6.92
N PRO A 293 25.22 -0.73 6.32
CA PRO A 293 23.96 -0.49 6.98
C PRO A 293 23.76 -1.47 8.15
N THR A 294 23.15 -0.95 9.21
CA THR A 294 22.59 -1.70 10.33
C THR A 294 21.07 -1.70 10.24
N SER A 295 20.38 -2.50 11.05
CA SER A 295 18.91 -2.50 11.12
C SER A 295 18.32 -1.15 11.54
N SER A 296 19.12 -0.28 12.17
CA SER A 296 18.72 1.07 12.57
C SER A 296 19.26 2.18 11.67
N THR A 297 19.96 1.85 10.58
CA THR A 297 20.45 2.87 9.64
C THR A 297 19.28 3.60 8.97
N PRO A 298 19.14 4.92 9.16
CA PRO A 298 18.01 5.66 8.61
C PRO A 298 17.97 5.61 7.08
N LEU A 299 16.78 5.53 6.50
CA LEU A 299 16.63 5.44 5.05
C LEU A 299 17.23 6.64 4.29
N ARG A 300 17.19 7.83 4.90
CA ARG A 300 17.84 9.03 4.33
C ARG A 300 19.33 8.81 4.06
N GLU A 301 20.01 8.06 4.92
CA GLU A 301 21.43 7.75 4.76
C GLU A 301 21.62 6.72 3.63
N SER A 302 20.83 5.65 3.63
CA SER A 302 20.85 4.61 2.58
C SER A 302 20.51 5.11 1.18
N TYR A 303 19.82 6.25 1.06
CA TYR A 303 19.40 6.82 -0.23
C TYR A 303 20.51 7.64 -0.93
N ASN A 304 21.46 8.23 -0.19
CA ASN A 304 22.39 9.26 -0.70
C ASN A 304 23.79 8.71 -1.06
#